data_AF-A0A1G1NQU6-F1
#
_entry.id   AF-A0A1G1NQU6-F1
#
_cell.length_a   1.000
_cell.length_b   1.000
_cell.length_c   1.000
_cell.angle_alpha   90.00
_cell.angle_beta   90.00
_cell.angle_gamma   90.00
#
_symmetry.space_group_name_H-M   'P 1'
#
loop_
_entity.id
_entity.type
_entity.pdbx_description
1 polymer ?
#
loop_
_entity_poly.entity_id
_entity_poly.type
_entity_poly.pdbx_seq_one_letter_code
_entity_poly.pdbx_strand_id
1 'polypeptide(L)'
;MVPYDATLYDEKKQKKIPDVLSDTLREQLLQYAKDFKTSWVNLGQHLYSVWRDKLYYTWGYEKFEDYTQEELGMQKPLAIKLLKTYFFLEQEEPAYLKEEFAQTRSPVAVPGYEAVNFLRLAKNNKELNKSDYIKFKKDIFENGKDVDLIRKDLVALMKERKVVDPEEERDKRSELTVRKLLNAIRSFQKDAESLKLLPADLIKEATGLMKKLEEQIA
;
A
#
# COMPACT_ATOMS: atom_id res chain seq x y z
N MET A 1 -37.92 -5.12 -2.79
CA MET A 1 -37.05 -5.14 -1.60
C MET A 1 -37.39 -6.42 -0.85
N VAL A 2 -36.62 -7.48 -1.07
CA VAL A 2 -36.85 -8.79 -0.44
C VAL A 2 -35.82 -8.92 0.69
N PRO A 3 -36.20 -9.33 1.91
CA PRO A 3 -35.30 -9.35 3.06
C PRO A 3 -34.17 -10.37 2.85
N TYR A 4 -32.95 -9.99 3.21
CA TYR A 4 -31.81 -10.89 3.26
C TYR A 4 -31.99 -11.80 4.48
N ASP A 5 -32.48 -13.02 4.25
CA ASP A 5 -32.67 -14.03 5.28
C ASP A 5 -31.33 -14.70 5.59
N ALA A 6 -30.71 -14.28 6.70
CA ALA A 6 -29.40 -14.74 7.15
C ALA A 6 -29.38 -16.21 7.61
N THR A 7 -30.53 -16.91 7.57
CA THR A 7 -30.68 -18.30 8.01
C THR A 7 -30.19 -19.32 6.98
N LEU A 8 -30.04 -18.94 5.70
CA LEU A 8 -29.67 -19.89 4.62
C LEU A 8 -28.18 -20.26 4.57
N TYR A 9 -27.31 -19.54 5.27
CA TYR A 9 -25.85 -19.79 5.26
C TYR A 9 -25.38 -20.82 6.29
N ASP A 10 -26.22 -21.21 7.26
CA ASP A 10 -25.85 -22.17 8.31
C ASP A 10 -26.20 -23.64 7.96
N GLU A 11 -27.04 -23.89 6.95
CA GLU A 11 -27.53 -25.24 6.62
C GLU A 11 -26.53 -26.14 5.85
N LYS A 12 -25.36 -25.64 5.45
CA LYS A 12 -24.36 -26.42 4.67
C LYS A 12 -23.27 -27.11 5.50
N LYS A 13 -23.45 -27.26 6.81
CA LYS A 13 -22.65 -28.21 7.62
C LYS A 13 -23.41 -29.53 7.79
N GLN A 14 -23.73 -30.19 6.68
CA GLN A 14 -24.06 -31.62 6.74
C GLN A 14 -22.88 -32.35 7.39
N LYS A 15 -23.12 -32.97 8.55
CA LYS A 15 -22.19 -33.86 9.23
C LYS A 15 -21.79 -34.97 8.25
N LYS A 16 -20.66 -34.78 7.57
CA LYS A 16 -20.00 -35.84 6.81
C LYS A 16 -19.47 -36.85 7.82
N ILE A 17 -19.67 -38.13 7.51
CA ILE A 17 -19.08 -39.26 8.24
C ILE A 17 -17.57 -38.97 8.35
N PRO A 18 -16.95 -39.04 9.55
CA PRO A 18 -15.52 -38.78 9.71
C PRO A 18 -14.76 -39.86 8.92
N ASP A 19 -14.28 -39.46 7.75
CA ASP A 19 -13.34 -40.23 6.97
C ASP A 19 -11.96 -39.75 7.39
N VAL A 20 -11.25 -40.58 8.16
CA VAL A 20 -9.95 -40.27 8.75
C VAL A 20 -8.94 -39.82 7.67
N LEU A 21 -9.03 -40.36 6.45
CA LEU A 21 -8.19 -39.94 5.32
C LEU A 21 -8.55 -38.55 4.80
N SER A 22 -9.84 -38.23 4.73
CA SER A 22 -10.32 -36.90 4.36
C SER A 22 -9.94 -35.83 5.39
N ASP A 23 -10.05 -36.15 6.67
CA ASP A 23 -9.73 -35.21 7.75
C ASP A 23 -8.23 -34.97 7.87
N THR A 24 -7.39 -36.01 7.74
CA THR A 24 -5.93 -35.84 7.69
C THR A 24 -5.47 -35.00 6.49
N LEU A 25 -6.01 -35.23 5.29
CA LEU A 25 -5.70 -34.41 4.11
C LEU A 25 -6.12 -32.95 4.30
N ARG A 26 -7.28 -32.72 4.93
CA ARG A 26 -7.76 -31.38 5.24
C ARG A 26 -6.83 -30.66 6.21
N GLU A 27 -6.37 -31.33 7.26
CA GLU A 27 -5.40 -30.78 8.21
C GLU A 27 -4.07 -30.42 7.54
N GLN A 28 -3.55 -31.30 6.68
CA GLN A 28 -2.34 -31.03 5.90
C GLN A 28 -2.49 -29.80 5.00
N LEU A 29 -3.61 -29.67 4.28
CA LEU A 29 -3.88 -28.51 3.44
C LEU A 29 -3.94 -27.21 4.25
N LEU A 30 -4.53 -27.25 5.44
CA LEU A 30 -4.56 -26.09 6.33
C LEU A 30 -3.14 -25.73 6.80
N GLN A 31 -2.31 -26.72 7.11
CA GLN A 31 -0.93 -26.48 7.51
C GLN A 31 -0.11 -25.87 6.37
N TYR A 32 -0.18 -26.44 5.16
CA TYR A 32 0.51 -25.88 3.98
C TYR A 32 0.05 -24.46 3.66
N ALA A 33 -1.23 -24.14 3.86
CA ALA A 33 -1.72 -22.78 3.67
C ALA A 33 -1.14 -21.79 4.71
N LYS A 34 -0.90 -22.23 5.95
CA LYS A 34 -0.20 -21.42 6.96
C LYS A 34 1.25 -21.22 6.58
N ASP A 35 1.94 -22.32 6.28
CA ASP A 35 3.37 -22.33 5.95
C ASP A 35 3.64 -21.47 4.72
N PHE A 36 2.76 -21.51 3.71
CA PHE A 36 2.86 -20.63 2.56
C PHE A 36 2.84 -19.14 2.97
N LYS A 37 1.90 -18.75 3.83
CA LYS A 37 1.75 -17.37 4.30
C LYS A 37 2.82 -16.92 5.32
N THR A 38 3.55 -17.84 5.93
CA THR A 38 4.64 -17.54 6.87
C THR A 38 6.02 -17.82 6.31
N SER A 39 6.15 -18.52 5.18
CA SER A 39 7.43 -18.89 4.55
C SER A 39 8.34 -17.68 4.31
N TRP A 40 7.74 -16.54 3.99
CA TRP A 40 8.45 -15.27 3.80
C TRP A 40 9.14 -14.77 5.08
N VAL A 41 8.65 -15.13 6.27
CA VAL A 41 9.25 -14.74 7.55
C VAL A 41 10.61 -15.42 7.68
N ASN A 42 10.68 -16.73 7.43
CA ASN A 42 11.92 -17.49 7.44
C ASN A 42 12.88 -16.96 6.39
N LEU A 43 12.40 -16.70 5.18
CA LEU A 43 13.22 -16.11 4.11
C LEU A 43 13.74 -14.73 4.50
N GLY A 44 12.87 -13.87 5.04
CA GLY A 44 13.21 -12.53 5.51
C GLY A 44 14.24 -12.53 6.62
N GLN A 45 14.14 -13.44 7.58
CA GLN A 45 15.11 -13.63 8.65
C GLN A 45 16.49 -13.98 8.12
N HIS A 46 16.58 -14.94 7.18
CA HIS A 46 17.85 -15.34 6.60
C HIS A 46 18.43 -14.25 5.71
N LEU A 47 17.60 -13.58 4.90
CA LEU A 47 18.01 -12.40 4.12
C LEU A 47 18.57 -11.30 5.04
N TYR A 48 17.94 -11.09 6.21
CA TYR A 48 18.41 -10.12 7.19
C TYR A 48 19.78 -10.50 7.78
N SER A 49 19.97 -11.76 8.18
CA SER A 49 21.27 -12.25 8.66
C SER A 49 22.37 -12.09 7.60
N VAL A 50 22.10 -12.49 6.35
CA VAL A 50 23.03 -12.35 5.22
C VAL A 50 23.39 -10.89 4.97
N TRP A 51 22.40 -10.00 5.00
CA TRP A 51 22.62 -8.57 4.78
C TRP A 51 23.38 -7.92 5.95
N ARG A 52 22.98 -8.22 7.19
CA ARG A 52 23.58 -7.66 8.42
C ARG A 52 25.05 -8.05 8.57
N ASP A 53 25.34 -9.34 8.39
CA ASP A 53 26.68 -9.90 8.57
C ASP A 53 27.51 -9.81 7.27
N LYS A 54 26.91 -9.24 6.21
CA LYS A 54 27.49 -9.01 4.88
C LYS A 54 28.13 -10.27 4.28
N LEU A 55 27.50 -11.43 4.50
CA LEU A 55 28.01 -12.74 4.08
C LEU A 55 28.18 -12.84 2.56
N TYR A 56 27.38 -12.08 1.81
CA TYR A 56 27.47 -11.99 0.35
C TYR A 56 28.86 -11.59 -0.16
N TYR A 57 29.66 -10.82 0.60
CA TYR A 57 31.06 -10.54 0.24
C TYR A 57 31.93 -11.80 0.27
N THR A 58 31.72 -12.68 1.25
CA THR A 58 32.49 -13.93 1.37
C THR A 58 32.15 -14.92 0.26
N TRP A 59 30.99 -14.75 -0.37
CA TRP A 59 30.52 -15.56 -1.49
C TRP A 59 30.91 -14.96 -2.85
N GLY A 60 31.62 -13.83 -2.86
CA GLY A 60 32.12 -13.20 -4.08
C GLY A 60 31.21 -12.14 -4.70
N TYR A 61 30.15 -11.73 -4.01
CA TYR A 61 29.24 -10.68 -4.49
C TYR A 61 29.62 -9.31 -3.90
N GLU A 62 29.61 -8.27 -4.74
CA GLU A 62 29.87 -6.89 -4.29
C GLU A 62 28.67 -6.26 -3.56
N LYS A 63 27.46 -6.66 -3.94
CA LYS A 63 26.21 -6.15 -3.40
C LYS A 63 25.26 -7.28 -3.07
N PHE A 64 24.49 -7.08 -2.00
CA PHE A 64 23.46 -8.01 -1.58
C PHE A 64 22.44 -8.28 -2.68
N GLU A 65 22.06 -7.24 -3.43
CA GLU A 65 21.08 -7.35 -4.49
C GLU A 65 21.53 -8.24 -5.65
N ASP A 66 22.84 -8.25 -5.94
CA ASP A 66 23.42 -9.08 -7.00
C ASP A 66 23.37 -10.56 -6.58
N TYR A 67 23.74 -10.88 -5.33
CA TYR A 67 23.56 -12.21 -4.74
C TYR A 67 22.10 -12.69 -4.84
N THR A 68 21.14 -11.85 -4.41
CA THR A 68 19.73 -12.26 -4.42
C THR A 68 19.17 -12.48 -5.82
N GLN A 69 19.70 -11.77 -6.82
CA GLN A 69 19.24 -11.92 -8.20
C GLN A 69 19.88 -13.11 -8.90
N GLU A 70 21.18 -13.32 -8.72
CA GLU A 70 21.93 -14.34 -9.45
C GLU A 70 21.79 -15.74 -8.83
N GLU A 71 21.81 -15.85 -7.49
CA GLU A 71 21.78 -17.15 -6.81
C GLU A 71 20.37 -17.54 -6.36
N LEU A 72 19.61 -16.58 -5.80
CA LEU A 72 18.26 -16.84 -5.29
C LEU A 72 17.16 -16.63 -6.34
N GLY A 73 17.49 -16.11 -7.53
CA GLY A 73 16.51 -15.81 -8.59
C GLY A 73 15.48 -14.74 -8.19
N MET A 74 15.75 -13.95 -7.16
CA MET A 74 14.83 -12.97 -6.61
C MET A 74 15.10 -11.58 -7.19
N GLN A 75 14.04 -10.90 -7.63
CA GLN A 75 14.16 -9.52 -8.11
C GLN A 75 14.62 -8.58 -6.98
N LYS A 76 15.58 -7.69 -7.27
CA LYS A 76 16.15 -6.73 -6.31
C LYS A 76 15.09 -6.00 -5.47
N PRO A 77 13.98 -5.46 -6.05
CA PRO A 77 12.96 -4.76 -5.27
C PRO A 77 12.21 -5.68 -4.29
N LEU A 78 12.05 -6.96 -4.61
CA LEU A 78 11.39 -7.94 -3.74
C LEU A 78 12.29 -8.28 -2.55
N ALA A 79 13.58 -8.53 -2.79
CA ALA A 79 14.56 -8.82 -1.73
C ALA A 79 14.62 -7.71 -0.70
N ILE A 80 14.78 -6.46 -1.16
CA ILE A 80 14.82 -5.28 -0.27
C ILE A 80 13.48 -5.08 0.45
N LYS A 81 12.35 -5.37 -0.21
CA LYS A 81 11.03 -5.27 0.42
C LYS A 81 10.88 -6.30 1.54
N LEU A 82 11.21 -7.57 1.29
CA LEU A 82 11.13 -8.64 2.30
C LEU A 82 12.04 -8.35 3.49
N LEU A 83 13.29 -7.97 3.22
CA LEU A 83 14.28 -7.56 4.23
C LEU A 83 13.70 -6.47 5.15
N LYS A 84 13.20 -5.37 4.57
CA LYS A 84 12.64 -4.25 5.34
C LYS A 84 11.36 -4.63 6.09
N THR A 85 10.56 -5.52 5.52
CA THR A 85 9.29 -5.99 6.13
C THR A 85 9.57 -6.88 7.33
N TYR A 86 10.54 -7.78 7.23
CA TYR A 86 11.01 -8.60 8.35
C TYR A 86 11.59 -7.73 9.47
N PHE A 87 12.52 -6.83 9.13
CA PHE A 87 13.13 -5.92 10.12
C PHE A 87 12.08 -5.09 10.86
N PHE A 88 11.04 -4.61 10.16
CA PHE A 88 9.92 -3.91 10.79
C PHE A 88 9.17 -4.78 11.80
N LEU A 89 8.88 -6.04 11.48
CA LEU A 89 8.23 -6.95 12.42
C LEU A 89 9.08 -7.22 13.64
N GLU A 90 10.38 -7.44 13.45
CA GLU A 90 11.31 -7.71 14.55
C GLU A 90 11.36 -6.55 15.55
N GLN A 91 11.25 -5.30 15.07
CA GLN A 91 11.26 -4.11 15.91
C GLN A 91 9.91 -3.79 16.55
N GLU A 92 8.81 -3.95 15.81
CA GLU A 92 7.49 -3.47 16.25
C GLU A 92 6.60 -4.58 16.81
N GLU A 93 6.61 -5.75 16.19
CA GLU A 93 5.69 -6.86 16.50
C GLU A 93 6.43 -8.21 16.60
N PRO A 94 7.45 -8.36 17.47
CA PRO A 94 8.23 -9.60 17.56
C PRO A 94 7.37 -10.81 17.96
N ALA A 95 6.22 -10.58 18.60
CA ALA A 95 5.25 -11.62 18.90
C ALA A 95 4.72 -12.35 17.65
N TYR A 96 4.72 -11.69 16.50
CA TYR A 96 4.30 -12.27 15.22
C TYR A 96 5.33 -13.27 14.66
N LEU A 97 6.61 -13.11 15.02
CA LEU A 97 7.69 -13.96 14.53
C LEU A 97 7.73 -15.32 15.25
N LYS A 98 6.97 -15.47 16.34
CA LYS A 98 6.92 -16.72 17.08
C LYS A 98 6.09 -17.77 16.33
N GLU A 99 6.59 -19.01 16.28
CA GLU A 99 5.88 -20.11 15.63
C GLU A 99 4.47 -20.32 16.19
N GLU A 100 4.28 -20.08 17.50
CA GLU A 100 2.97 -20.21 18.15
C GLU A 100 1.92 -19.29 17.53
N PHE A 101 2.32 -18.13 16.98
CA PHE A 101 1.39 -17.20 16.36
C PHE A 101 0.66 -17.84 15.17
N ALA A 102 1.39 -18.51 14.28
CA ALA A 102 0.81 -19.15 13.10
C ALA A 102 0.10 -20.47 13.44
N GLN A 103 0.66 -21.23 14.40
CA GLN A 103 0.11 -22.53 14.77
C GLN A 103 -1.27 -22.41 15.44
N THR A 104 -1.46 -21.42 16.31
CA THR A 104 -2.73 -21.22 17.06
C THR A 104 -3.86 -20.60 16.24
N ARG A 105 -3.58 -20.09 15.03
CA ARG A 105 -4.54 -19.35 14.20
C ARG A 105 -5.04 -20.15 13.01
N SER A 106 -6.18 -19.73 12.44
CA SER A 106 -6.62 -20.25 11.15
C SER A 106 -5.73 -19.71 10.02
N PRO A 107 -5.54 -20.45 8.91
CA PRO A 107 -4.71 -19.96 7.80
C PRO A 107 -5.23 -18.66 7.19
N VAL A 108 -6.55 -18.40 7.29
CA VAL A 108 -7.17 -17.16 6.82
C VAL A 108 -6.71 -15.96 7.65
N ALA A 109 -6.54 -16.14 8.97
CA ALA A 109 -6.16 -15.09 9.91
C ALA A 109 -4.64 -14.80 9.93
N VAL A 110 -3.83 -15.58 9.20
CA VAL A 110 -2.40 -15.31 9.04
C VAL A 110 -2.22 -14.26 7.94
N PRO A 111 -1.57 -13.11 8.22
CA PRO A 111 -1.30 -12.08 7.23
C PRO A 111 -0.12 -12.45 6.32
N GLY A 112 -0.23 -12.05 5.05
CA GLY A 112 0.86 -12.14 4.08
C GLY A 112 1.85 -10.98 4.19
N TYR A 113 3.00 -11.10 3.52
CA TYR A 113 4.05 -10.09 3.58
C TYR A 113 3.62 -8.73 3.00
N GLU A 114 2.71 -8.68 2.02
CA GLU A 114 2.22 -7.44 1.44
C GLU A 114 1.40 -6.61 2.43
N ALA A 115 0.57 -7.28 3.23
CA ALA A 115 -0.23 -6.64 4.27
C ALA A 115 0.67 -6.08 5.38
N VAL A 116 1.68 -6.84 5.80
CA VAL A 116 2.67 -6.35 6.77
C VAL A 116 3.52 -5.21 6.19
N ASN A 117 3.96 -5.31 4.94
CA ASN A 117 4.69 -4.25 4.27
C ASN A 117 3.84 -2.97 4.13
N PHE A 118 2.51 -3.10 3.96
CA PHE A 118 1.61 -1.95 4.02
C PHE A 118 1.68 -1.25 5.37
N LEU A 119 1.65 -1.96 6.50
CA LEU A 119 1.81 -1.34 7.83
C LEU A 119 3.14 -0.63 7.97
N ARG A 120 4.23 -1.26 7.51
CA ARG A 120 5.55 -0.64 7.51
C ARG A 120 5.57 0.70 6.77
N LEU A 121 4.92 0.77 5.61
CA LEU A 121 4.81 2.01 4.82
C LEU A 121 3.86 3.02 5.48
N ALA A 122 2.74 2.55 6.03
CA ALA A 122 1.74 3.35 6.73
C ALA A 122 2.32 4.06 7.96
N LYS A 123 3.23 3.42 8.70
CA LYS A 123 3.88 4.00 9.88
C LYS A 123 4.61 5.32 9.58
N ASN A 124 5.18 5.44 8.39
CA ASN A 124 5.91 6.62 7.95
C ASN A 124 5.06 7.60 7.12
N ASN A 125 3.77 7.29 6.91
CA ASN A 125 2.88 8.14 6.13
C ASN A 125 2.23 9.21 7.02
N LYS A 126 2.46 10.48 6.68
CA LYS A 126 1.91 11.64 7.40
C LYS A 126 0.40 11.80 7.25
N GLU A 127 -0.20 11.21 6.21
CA GLU A 127 -1.64 11.30 5.94
C GLU A 127 -2.47 10.34 6.81
N LEU A 128 -1.82 9.34 7.42
CA LEU A 128 -2.46 8.36 8.29
C LEU A 128 -2.35 8.81 9.74
N ASN A 129 -3.50 8.96 10.40
CA ASN A 129 -3.50 9.24 11.83
C ASN A 129 -3.25 7.96 12.63
N LYS A 130 -2.93 8.13 13.91
CA LYS A 130 -2.61 7.00 14.81
C LYS A 130 -3.78 6.02 14.97
N SER A 131 -5.02 6.50 14.96
CA SER A 131 -6.20 5.63 15.11
C SER A 131 -6.40 4.71 13.91
N ASP A 132 -6.20 5.20 12.69
CA ASP A 132 -6.31 4.39 11.47
C ASP A 132 -5.20 3.34 11.44
N TYR A 133 -3.99 3.73 11.82
CA TYR A 133 -2.86 2.81 11.90
C TYR A 133 -3.16 1.64 12.86
N ILE A 134 -3.70 1.94 14.05
CA ILE A 134 -4.10 0.91 15.03
C ILE A 134 -5.21 0.02 14.46
N LYS A 135 -6.19 0.60 13.76
CA LYS A 135 -7.27 -0.17 13.10
C LYS A 135 -6.71 -1.13 12.05
N PHE A 136 -5.86 -0.65 11.14
CA PHE A 136 -5.25 -1.50 10.13
C PHE A 136 -4.33 -2.57 10.74
N LYS A 137 -3.57 -2.22 11.77
CA LYS A 137 -2.75 -3.17 12.52
C LYS A 137 -3.62 -4.30 13.06
N LYS A 138 -4.75 -3.96 13.69
CA LYS A 138 -5.73 -4.92 14.19
C LYS A 138 -6.30 -5.79 13.08
N ASP A 139 -6.74 -5.19 11.98
CA ASP A 139 -7.34 -5.93 10.86
C ASP A 139 -6.36 -6.91 10.20
N ILE A 140 -5.08 -6.55 10.12
CA ILE A 140 -4.04 -7.40 9.54
C ILE A 140 -3.69 -8.53 10.49
N PHE A 141 -3.37 -8.21 11.74
CA PHE A 141 -2.85 -9.20 12.68
C PHE A 141 -3.93 -10.03 13.36
N GLU A 142 -5.17 -9.56 13.51
CA GLU A 142 -6.27 -10.36 14.09
C GLU A 142 -7.08 -11.07 13.01
N ASN A 143 -7.45 -10.36 11.95
CA ASN A 143 -8.37 -10.88 10.94
C ASN A 143 -7.66 -11.44 9.69
N GLY A 144 -6.34 -11.29 9.58
CA GLY A 144 -5.58 -11.74 8.40
C GLY A 144 -5.98 -11.03 7.11
N LYS A 145 -6.45 -9.77 7.22
CA LYS A 145 -7.01 -9.03 6.08
C LYS A 145 -5.96 -8.82 4.99
N ASP A 146 -6.36 -9.07 3.75
CA ASP A 146 -5.49 -8.90 2.59
C ASP A 146 -5.25 -7.42 2.23
N VAL A 147 -4.07 -7.16 1.65
CA VAL A 147 -3.60 -5.83 1.27
C VAL A 147 -4.57 -5.09 0.34
N ASP A 148 -5.26 -5.78 -0.56
CA ASP A 148 -6.18 -5.13 -1.50
C ASP A 148 -7.44 -4.62 -0.81
N LEU A 149 -7.92 -5.36 0.20
CA LEU A 149 -9.04 -4.91 1.02
C LEU A 149 -8.63 -3.73 1.90
N ILE A 150 -7.40 -3.75 2.44
CA ILE A 150 -6.86 -2.66 3.26
C ILE A 150 -6.70 -1.39 2.42
N ARG A 151 -6.22 -1.48 1.18
CA ARG A 151 -6.15 -0.34 0.25
C ARG A 151 -7.52 0.24 -0.05
N LYS A 152 -8.55 -0.60 -0.25
CA LYS A 152 -9.93 -0.14 -0.45
C LYS A 152 -10.46 0.62 0.76
N ASP A 153 -10.26 0.07 1.95
CA ASP A 153 -10.64 0.72 3.21
C ASP A 153 -9.92 2.07 3.40
N LEU A 154 -8.63 2.14 3.08
CA LEU A 154 -7.87 3.39 3.12
C LEU A 154 -8.47 4.44 2.19
N VAL A 155 -8.77 4.07 0.95
CA VAL A 155 -9.39 4.98 -0.02
C VAL A 155 -10.77 5.44 0.46
N ALA A 156 -11.56 4.56 1.07
CA ALA A 156 -12.86 4.92 1.64
C ALA A 156 -12.70 5.93 2.79
N LEU A 157 -11.80 5.67 3.75
CA LEU A 157 -11.50 6.58 4.86
C LEU A 157 -10.99 7.94 4.37
N MET A 158 -10.13 7.96 3.36
CA MET A 158 -9.65 9.21 2.77
C MET A 158 -10.76 9.97 2.06
N LYS A 159 -11.70 9.28 1.39
CA LYS A 159 -12.88 9.94 0.79
C LYS A 159 -13.79 10.52 1.86
N GLU A 160 -14.09 9.77 2.91
CA GLU A 160 -14.89 10.24 4.04
C GLU A 160 -14.29 11.48 4.69
N ARG A 161 -12.95 11.53 4.85
CA ARG A 161 -12.26 12.73 5.36
C ARG A 161 -12.22 13.89 4.38
N LYS A 162 -12.04 13.64 3.08
CA LYS A 162 -12.07 14.68 2.04
C LYS A 162 -13.44 15.32 1.87
N VAL A 163 -14.52 14.64 2.26
CA VAL A 163 -15.89 15.20 2.22
C VAL A 163 -16.13 16.23 3.35
N VAL A 164 -15.16 16.48 4.24
CA VAL A 164 -15.36 17.33 5.44
C VAL A 164 -15.08 18.83 5.21
N ASP A 165 -14.62 19.31 4.04
CA ASP A 165 -14.52 20.77 3.79
C ASP A 165 -14.95 21.19 2.36
N PRO A 166 -16.22 21.61 2.19
CA PRO A 166 -16.75 22.11 0.91
C PRO A 166 -16.05 23.37 0.37
N GLU A 167 -15.46 24.20 1.23
CA GLU A 167 -14.76 25.43 0.82
C GLU A 167 -13.35 25.10 0.30
N GLU A 168 -12.59 24.24 0.99
CA GLU A 168 -11.24 23.85 0.53
C GLU A 168 -11.23 23.15 -0.84
N GLU A 169 -12.21 22.30 -1.15
CA GLU A 169 -12.32 21.66 -2.47
C GLU A 169 -12.72 22.67 -3.55
N ARG A 170 -13.55 23.67 -3.21
CA ARG A 170 -13.93 24.75 -4.13
C ARG A 170 -12.73 25.63 -4.44
N ASP A 171 -11.90 25.91 -3.44
CA ASP A 171 -10.70 26.73 -3.58
C ASP A 171 -9.59 26.00 -4.35
N LYS A 172 -9.35 24.72 -4.08
CA LYS A 172 -8.38 23.92 -4.86
C LYS A 172 -8.80 23.77 -6.32
N ARG A 173 -10.10 23.59 -6.59
CA ARG A 173 -10.63 23.49 -7.97
C ARG A 173 -10.61 24.84 -8.68
N SER A 174 -10.91 25.93 -7.98
CA SER A 174 -10.81 27.28 -8.54
C SER A 174 -9.35 27.59 -8.87
N GLU A 175 -8.41 27.30 -7.96
CA GLU A 175 -6.97 27.49 -8.14
C GLU A 175 -6.43 26.71 -9.36
N LEU A 176 -6.78 25.43 -9.49
CA LEU A 176 -6.39 24.60 -10.64
C LEU A 176 -6.93 25.15 -11.97
N THR A 177 -8.13 25.72 -11.95
CA THR A 177 -8.75 26.33 -13.14
C THR A 177 -8.05 27.63 -13.52
N VAL A 178 -7.71 28.47 -12.54
CA VAL A 178 -6.97 29.71 -12.77
C VAL A 178 -5.53 29.42 -13.26
N ARG A 179 -4.86 28.39 -12.72
CA ARG A 179 -3.53 27.95 -13.23
C ARG A 179 -3.59 27.47 -14.68
N LYS A 180 -4.65 26.77 -15.10
CA LYS A 180 -4.84 26.37 -16.50
C LYS A 180 -5.02 27.58 -17.42
N LEU A 181 -5.79 28.58 -16.99
CA LEU A 181 -5.98 29.82 -17.74
C LEU A 181 -4.65 30.60 -17.85
N LEU A 182 -3.87 30.71 -16.78
CA LEU A 182 -2.54 31.33 -16.80
C LEU A 182 -1.61 30.69 -17.82
N ASN A 183 -1.55 29.36 -17.86
CA ASN A 183 -0.73 28.65 -18.82
C ASN A 183 -1.20 28.84 -20.27
N ALA A 184 -2.51 28.91 -20.49
CA ALA A 184 -3.08 29.21 -21.81
C ALA A 184 -2.70 30.62 -22.28
N ILE A 185 -2.80 31.63 -21.41
CA ILE A 185 -2.41 33.02 -21.74
C ILE A 185 -0.90 33.11 -22.03
N ARG A 186 -0.05 32.44 -21.22
CA ARG A 186 1.40 32.38 -21.47
C ARG A 186 1.76 31.77 -22.83
N SER A 187 1.13 30.65 -23.17
CA SER A 187 1.35 30.01 -24.48
C SER A 187 0.90 30.93 -25.60
N PHE A 188 -0.28 31.54 -25.47
CA PHE A 188 -0.84 32.44 -26.46
C PHE A 188 0.01 33.70 -26.66
N GLN A 189 0.55 34.30 -25.60
CA GLN A 189 1.45 35.45 -25.71
C GLN A 189 2.73 35.11 -26.48
N LYS A 190 3.35 33.96 -26.18
CA LYS A 190 4.55 33.49 -26.87
C LYS A 190 4.30 33.30 -28.37
N ASP A 191 3.15 32.77 -28.74
CA ASP A 191 2.75 32.58 -30.13
C ASP A 191 2.40 33.92 -30.80
N ALA A 192 1.73 34.83 -30.09
CA ALA A 192 1.36 36.15 -30.61
C ALA A 192 2.57 37.07 -30.84
N GLU A 193 3.57 37.04 -29.94
CA GLU A 193 4.82 37.81 -30.06
C GLU A 193 5.70 37.30 -31.20
N SER A 194 5.82 35.97 -31.33
CA SER A 194 6.63 35.35 -32.38
C SER A 194 6.06 35.54 -33.79
N LEU A 195 4.73 35.55 -33.91
CA LEU A 195 4.02 35.67 -35.19
C LEU A 195 3.51 37.09 -35.49
N LYS A 196 3.76 38.08 -34.61
CA LYS A 196 3.26 39.46 -34.70
C LYS A 196 1.74 39.54 -34.98
N LEU A 197 0.98 38.63 -34.38
CA LEU A 197 -0.46 38.46 -34.69
C LEU A 197 -1.35 39.52 -34.04
N LEU A 198 -0.85 40.24 -33.03
CA LEU A 198 -1.63 41.18 -32.24
C LEU A 198 -0.92 42.54 -32.06
N PRO A 199 -1.69 43.64 -31.98
CA PRO A 199 -1.21 44.94 -31.54
C PRO A 199 -0.58 44.88 -30.14
N ALA A 200 0.43 45.74 -29.91
CA ALA A 200 1.15 45.82 -28.64
C ALA A 200 0.26 46.12 -27.43
N ASP A 201 -0.88 46.78 -27.64
CA ASP A 201 -1.82 47.14 -26.58
C ASP A 201 -2.59 45.91 -26.05
N LEU A 202 -2.99 44.99 -26.93
CA LEU A 202 -3.64 43.73 -26.52
C LEU A 202 -2.66 42.79 -25.80
N ILE A 203 -1.38 42.82 -26.18
CA ILE A 203 -0.33 42.07 -25.47
C ILE A 203 -0.18 42.61 -24.04
N LYS A 204 -0.16 43.94 -23.87
CA LYS A 204 -0.12 44.57 -22.54
C LYS A 204 -1.34 44.21 -21.69
N GLU A 205 -2.53 44.17 -22.27
CA GLU A 205 -3.75 43.77 -21.56
C GLU A 205 -3.68 42.30 -21.08
N ALA A 206 -3.20 41.39 -21.93
CA ALA A 206 -3.01 39.99 -21.56
C ALA A 206 -1.98 39.82 -20.43
N THR A 207 -0.89 40.59 -20.43
CA THR A 207 0.11 40.59 -19.35
C THR A 207 -0.49 41.13 -18.05
N GLY A 208 -1.31 42.18 -18.13
CA GLY A 208 -2.03 42.74 -16.99
C GLY A 208 -3.02 41.75 -16.38
N LEU A 209 -3.75 40.99 -17.21
CA LEU A 209 -4.66 39.95 -16.77
C LEU A 209 -3.90 38.79 -16.09
N MET A 210 -2.79 38.34 -16.67
CA MET A 210 -1.95 37.32 -16.04
C MET A 210 -1.48 37.74 -14.65
N LYS A 211 -0.98 38.96 -14.49
CA LYS A 211 -0.48 39.44 -13.19
C LYS A 211 -1.57 39.41 -12.12
N LYS A 212 -2.80 39.83 -12.46
CA LYS A 212 -3.95 39.77 -11.55
C LYS A 212 -4.33 38.33 -11.16
N LEU A 213 -4.25 37.40 -12.11
CA LEU A 213 -4.54 35.98 -11.85
C LEU A 213 -3.42 35.32 -11.02
N GLU A 214 -2.17 35.72 -11.20
CA GLU A 214 -1.03 35.30 -10.36
C GLU A 214 -1.16 35.80 -8.92
N GLU A 215 -1.56 37.06 -8.74
CA GLU A 215 -1.83 37.67 -7.42
C GLU A 215 -3.00 37.00 -6.67
N GLN A 216 -3.91 36.34 -7.38
CA GLN A 216 -5.08 35.65 -6.80
C GLN A 216 -4.77 34.22 -6.33
N ILE A 217 -3.68 33.60 -6.82
CA ILE A 217 -3.25 32.24 -6.48
C ILE A 217 -2.00 32.23 -5.56
N ALA A 218 -1.34 33.38 -5.40
CA ALA A 218 -0.16 33.55 -4.54
C ALA A 218 -0.55 33.66 -3.05
#